data_AF-A0A9D0HFK7-F1
#
_entry.id   AF-A0A9D0HFK7-F1
#
_cell.length_a   1.000
_cell.length_b   1.000
_cell.length_c   1.000
_cell.angle_alpha   90.00
_cell.angle_beta   90.00
_cell.angle_gamma   90.00
#
_symmetry.space_group_name_H-M   'P 1'
#
loop_
_entity.id
_entity.type
_entity.pdbx_description
1 polymer ?
#
loop_
_entity_poly.entity_id
_entity_poly.type
_entity_poly.pdbx_seq_one_letter_code
_entity_poly.pdbx_strand_id
1 'polypeptide(L)'
;MLMDPKGNAPNSKGNVVNRYYQASDIVTAPNAPDIPFAPNFTGNTPGANYTYDASVVDPAGINYQFFNTLGQFTTVINGIDAETNGHSTGSRNAWSGRLTQGTPAFAALLAASIAGELPMSFITNGGYDYTGGYVAPTRVGDPNSLQALIQPNRINPNNEDSALYHTEETMARINKARQARVAAKQEIQNLPRLSNALSLLYTSRLGMADLKKINQFLPDDLGNGLARQASIALAAFAAWLTQCANLSTGGFDTHGNNTNGQSNRQAILLQGVLDLFSRAQAMGIREKLVVMVGSDFGRSFKINDGNGKDHWSVTSTMLISEQLPGNRVVGASTDAGLAEKISFTSFKPDAAGATLKHGHVHKWLRKWAGIEDAEAVKLFPLKAEGSIDLG
;
A
#
# COMPACT_ATOMS: atom_id res chain seq x y z
N MET A 1 -12.18 -14.00 -4.37
CA MET A 1 -11.31 -12.81 -4.25
C MET A 1 -12.20 -11.59 -4.40
N LEU A 2 -11.86 -10.45 -3.79
CA LEU A 2 -12.70 -9.24 -3.85
C LEU A 2 -12.88 -8.72 -5.28
N MET A 3 -11.77 -8.63 -6.03
CA MET A 3 -11.66 -7.91 -7.31
C MET A 3 -11.49 -8.81 -8.55
N ASP A 4 -11.37 -10.12 -8.31
CA ASP A 4 -11.45 -11.15 -9.34
C ASP A 4 -12.43 -12.23 -8.87
N PRO A 5 -13.71 -11.85 -8.68
CA PRO A 5 -14.71 -12.77 -8.17
C PRO A 5 -15.18 -13.71 -9.28
N LYS A 6 -15.16 -15.02 -9.01
CA LYS A 6 -15.68 -16.05 -9.94
C LYS A 6 -17.02 -16.65 -9.51
N GLY A 7 -17.51 -16.29 -8.32
CA GLY A 7 -18.67 -16.95 -7.70
C GLY A 7 -18.53 -18.47 -7.65
N ASN A 8 -19.67 -19.18 -7.67
CA ASN A 8 -19.76 -20.64 -7.67
C ASN A 8 -19.70 -21.27 -9.05
N ALA A 9 -19.25 -20.54 -10.07
CA ALA A 9 -19.05 -21.08 -11.40
C ALA A 9 -18.13 -22.33 -11.32
N PRO A 10 -18.53 -23.46 -11.92
CA PRO A 10 -17.65 -24.61 -12.03
C PRO A 10 -16.43 -24.24 -12.87
N ASN A 11 -15.23 -24.65 -12.45
CA ASN A 11 -14.06 -24.54 -13.32
C ASN A 11 -14.14 -25.52 -14.50
N SER A 12 -13.14 -25.47 -15.39
CA SER A 12 -13.00 -26.38 -16.54
C SER A 12 -12.97 -27.88 -16.20
N LYS A 13 -12.83 -28.24 -14.91
CA LYS A 13 -12.90 -29.63 -14.40
C LYS A 13 -14.23 -29.93 -13.68
N GLY A 14 -15.22 -29.05 -13.78
CA GLY A 14 -16.53 -29.19 -13.14
C GLY A 14 -16.57 -28.94 -11.63
N ASN A 15 -15.48 -28.45 -11.03
CA ASN A 15 -15.45 -28.23 -9.58
C ASN A 15 -15.96 -26.83 -9.24
N VAL A 16 -16.87 -26.73 -8.27
CA VAL A 16 -17.30 -25.45 -7.70
C VAL A 16 -16.15 -24.82 -6.92
N VAL A 17 -15.76 -23.63 -7.37
CA VAL A 17 -14.53 -22.97 -6.98
C VAL A 17 -14.71 -22.11 -5.72
N ASN A 18 -15.84 -21.41 -5.59
CA ASN A 18 -16.25 -20.68 -4.38
C ASN A 18 -17.69 -21.06 -4.03
N ARG A 19 -17.99 -21.37 -2.78
CA ARG A 19 -19.35 -21.82 -2.37
C ARG A 19 -20.19 -20.72 -1.71
N TYR A 20 -19.61 -19.55 -1.49
CA TYR A 20 -20.22 -18.48 -0.67
C TYR A 20 -21.01 -17.45 -1.45
N TYR A 21 -20.69 -17.30 -2.74
CA TYR A 21 -21.39 -16.41 -3.65
C TYR A 21 -21.75 -17.19 -4.90
N GLN A 22 -22.92 -16.97 -5.44
CA GLN A 22 -23.26 -17.39 -6.79
C GLN A 22 -22.54 -16.52 -7.81
N ALA A 23 -22.38 -17.03 -9.03
CA ALA A 23 -21.92 -16.19 -10.14
C ALA A 23 -22.85 -14.98 -10.38
N SER A 24 -24.16 -15.14 -10.12
CA SER A 24 -25.16 -14.07 -10.19
C SER A 24 -25.09 -13.04 -9.06
N ASP A 25 -24.39 -13.34 -7.96
CA ASP A 25 -24.20 -12.37 -6.88
C ASP A 25 -23.11 -11.35 -7.19
N ILE A 26 -22.32 -11.59 -8.24
CA ILE A 26 -21.25 -10.68 -8.63
C ILE A 26 -21.88 -9.46 -9.28
N VAL A 27 -21.62 -8.31 -8.68
CA VAL A 27 -22.24 -7.04 -9.05
C VAL A 27 -21.20 -6.04 -9.50
N THR A 28 -21.67 -4.99 -10.15
CA THR A 28 -20.92 -3.77 -10.45
C THR A 28 -21.58 -2.59 -9.74
N ALA A 29 -20.87 -1.47 -9.64
CA ALA A 29 -21.43 -0.24 -9.11
C ALA A 29 -21.75 0.72 -10.26
N PRO A 30 -22.76 1.61 -10.14
CA PRO A 30 -23.09 2.59 -11.18
C PRO A 30 -21.90 3.46 -11.62
N ASN A 31 -21.05 3.87 -10.67
CA ASN A 31 -19.85 4.65 -10.96
C ASN A 31 -18.63 3.80 -11.35
N ALA A 32 -18.79 2.48 -11.45
CA ALA A 32 -17.73 1.56 -11.84
C ALA A 32 -18.28 0.33 -12.58
N PRO A 33 -18.97 0.52 -13.72
CA PRO A 33 -19.64 -0.56 -14.44
C PRO A 33 -18.68 -1.63 -14.99
N ASP A 34 -17.40 -1.32 -15.16
CA ASP A 34 -16.40 -2.23 -15.73
C ASP A 34 -15.59 -2.98 -14.66
N ILE A 35 -15.92 -2.80 -13.37
CA ILE A 35 -15.26 -3.48 -12.26
C ILE A 35 -16.26 -4.39 -11.54
N PRO A 36 -16.28 -5.70 -11.84
CA PRO A 36 -17.06 -6.66 -11.07
C PRO A 36 -16.40 -6.91 -9.72
N PHE A 37 -17.22 -6.99 -8.66
CA PHE A 37 -16.75 -7.30 -7.31
C PHE A 37 -17.69 -8.26 -6.59
N ALA A 38 -17.13 -9.01 -5.64
CA ALA A 38 -17.94 -9.83 -4.74
C ALA A 38 -18.68 -8.93 -3.73
N PRO A 39 -19.96 -9.17 -3.46
CA PRO A 39 -20.70 -8.47 -2.40
C PRO A 39 -20.15 -8.82 -1.02
N ASN A 40 -20.57 -8.06 0.00
CA ASN A 40 -20.15 -8.35 1.36
C ASN A 40 -20.76 -9.66 1.85
N PHE A 41 -20.00 -10.42 2.63
CA PHE A 41 -20.53 -11.56 3.36
C PHE A 41 -20.73 -11.17 4.83
N THR A 42 -21.94 -11.35 5.34
CA THR A 42 -22.36 -10.97 6.70
C THR A 42 -22.69 -12.17 7.59
N GLY A 43 -22.59 -13.39 7.05
CA GLY A 43 -22.89 -14.63 7.76
C GLY A 43 -21.77 -15.13 8.67
N ASN A 44 -22.01 -16.31 9.24
CA ASN A 44 -21.03 -17.05 10.03
C ASN A 44 -20.09 -17.90 9.17
N THR A 45 -19.02 -18.40 9.79
CA THR A 45 -18.00 -19.25 9.18
C THR A 45 -18.63 -20.46 8.51
N PRO A 46 -18.68 -20.49 7.18
CA PRO A 46 -19.29 -21.60 6.49
C PRO A 46 -18.25 -22.71 6.31
N GLY A 47 -18.57 -23.90 6.81
CA GLY A 47 -17.70 -25.07 6.71
C GLY A 47 -17.58 -25.62 5.29
N ALA A 48 -16.75 -26.64 5.10
CA ALA A 48 -16.53 -27.29 3.80
C ALA A 48 -17.84 -27.72 3.11
N ASN A 49 -18.88 -28.11 3.86
CA ASN A 49 -20.18 -28.53 3.34
C ASN A 49 -21.24 -27.41 3.26
N TYR A 50 -20.82 -26.15 3.29
CA TYR A 50 -21.74 -25.04 3.19
C TYR A 50 -22.57 -25.07 1.89
N THR A 51 -23.87 -24.87 2.06
CA THR A 51 -24.82 -24.64 0.97
C THR A 51 -25.13 -23.14 0.94
N TYR A 52 -25.14 -22.57 -0.26
CA TYR A 52 -25.38 -21.15 -0.46
C TYR A 52 -26.67 -20.65 0.22
N ASP A 53 -26.58 -19.48 0.85
CA ASP A 53 -27.69 -18.75 1.49
C ASP A 53 -27.61 -17.27 1.07
N ALA A 54 -28.64 -16.78 0.39
CA ALA A 54 -28.67 -15.41 -0.08
C ALA A 54 -28.80 -14.37 1.06
N SER A 55 -29.30 -14.77 2.24
CA SER A 55 -29.52 -13.84 3.36
C SER A 55 -28.23 -13.35 4.03
N VAL A 56 -27.11 -14.05 3.80
CA VAL A 56 -25.79 -13.71 4.33
C VAL A 56 -24.91 -12.96 3.33
N VAL A 57 -25.48 -12.58 2.19
CA VAL A 57 -24.84 -11.76 1.18
C VAL A 57 -25.46 -10.37 1.21
N ASP A 58 -24.62 -9.36 1.42
CA ASP A 58 -25.01 -7.96 1.43
C ASP A 58 -24.50 -7.26 0.16
N PRO A 59 -25.37 -7.10 -0.86
CA PRO A 59 -25.01 -6.44 -2.11
C PRO A 59 -24.88 -4.91 -1.98
N ALA A 60 -25.32 -4.31 -0.87
CA ALA A 60 -25.24 -2.88 -0.60
C ALA A 60 -24.18 -2.52 0.46
N GLY A 61 -23.41 -3.51 0.91
CA GLY A 61 -22.40 -3.37 1.96
C GLY A 61 -21.17 -2.55 1.54
N ILE A 62 -20.14 -2.59 2.38
CA ILE A 62 -18.93 -1.76 2.24
C ILE A 62 -18.19 -1.95 0.90
N ASN A 63 -18.22 -3.14 0.31
CA ASN A 63 -17.65 -3.41 -1.02
C ASN A 63 -18.38 -2.59 -2.08
N TYR A 64 -19.72 -2.57 -2.06
CA TYR A 64 -20.52 -1.74 -2.96
C TYR A 64 -20.26 -0.26 -2.72
N GLN A 65 -20.28 0.19 -1.46
CA GLN A 65 -20.00 1.58 -1.12
C GLN A 65 -18.61 2.03 -1.61
N PHE A 66 -17.61 1.15 -1.48
CA PHE A 66 -16.26 1.39 -1.97
C PHE A 66 -16.23 1.60 -3.48
N PHE A 67 -16.72 0.65 -4.27
CA PHE A 67 -16.68 0.76 -5.74
C PHE A 67 -17.62 1.84 -6.27
N ASN A 68 -18.74 2.10 -5.60
CA ASN A 68 -19.60 3.22 -5.95
C ASN A 68 -18.95 4.59 -5.69
N THR A 69 -18.07 4.68 -4.68
CA THR A 69 -17.42 5.96 -4.32
C THR A 69 -16.10 6.16 -5.07
N LEU A 70 -15.27 5.12 -5.19
CA LEU A 70 -13.90 5.21 -5.69
C LEU A 70 -13.67 4.42 -6.98
N GLY A 71 -14.63 3.61 -7.43
CA GLY A 71 -14.41 2.71 -8.57
C GLY A 71 -14.17 3.45 -9.89
N GLN A 72 -14.76 4.64 -10.09
CA GLN A 72 -14.45 5.51 -11.24
C GLN A 72 -12.97 5.94 -11.31
N PHE A 73 -12.26 5.88 -10.19
CA PHE A 73 -10.84 6.22 -10.06
C PHE A 73 -9.96 4.98 -9.84
N THR A 74 -10.53 3.78 -9.93
CA THR A 74 -9.85 2.53 -9.62
C THR A 74 -9.50 1.76 -10.89
N THR A 75 -8.24 1.38 -11.03
CA THR A 75 -7.79 0.32 -11.93
C THR A 75 -7.48 -0.93 -11.12
N VAL A 76 -8.13 -2.03 -11.47
CA VAL A 76 -7.82 -3.36 -10.94
C VAL A 76 -6.88 -4.06 -11.91
N ILE A 77 -5.80 -4.65 -11.39
CA ILE A 77 -4.86 -5.47 -12.14
C ILE A 77 -4.99 -6.90 -11.64
N ASN A 78 -5.55 -7.79 -12.45
CA ASN A 78 -5.83 -9.18 -12.13
C ASN A 78 -4.83 -10.14 -12.78
N GLY A 79 -4.67 -11.32 -12.18
CA GLY A 79 -3.85 -12.39 -12.74
C GLY A 79 -2.34 -12.15 -12.63
N ILE A 80 -1.90 -11.40 -11.62
CA ILE A 80 -0.47 -11.19 -11.37
C ILE A 80 0.12 -12.48 -10.80
N ASP A 81 1.05 -13.09 -11.52
CA ASP A 81 1.88 -14.17 -11.00
C ASP A 81 2.94 -13.59 -10.05
N ALA A 82 2.81 -13.91 -8.77
CA ALA A 82 3.74 -13.54 -7.72
C ALA A 82 5.03 -14.38 -7.76
N GLU A 83 5.06 -15.48 -8.54
CA GLU A 83 6.19 -16.40 -8.72
C GLU A 83 6.65 -17.09 -7.42
N THR A 84 5.84 -17.00 -6.36
CA THR A 84 6.13 -17.51 -5.03
C THR A 84 4.84 -17.70 -4.24
N ASN A 85 4.91 -18.56 -3.24
CA ASN A 85 3.89 -18.73 -2.20
C ASN A 85 4.47 -18.47 -0.80
N GLY A 86 5.69 -17.94 -0.68
CA GLY A 86 6.32 -17.63 0.61
C GLY A 86 6.19 -16.15 0.99
N HIS A 87 5.70 -15.85 2.19
CA HIS A 87 5.40 -14.48 2.65
C HIS A 87 6.57 -13.49 2.49
N SER A 88 7.77 -13.85 2.96
CA SER A 88 8.94 -12.96 2.88
C SER A 88 9.28 -12.58 1.43
N THR A 89 9.23 -13.57 0.53
CA THR A 89 9.56 -13.36 -0.88
C THR A 89 8.42 -12.69 -1.64
N GLY A 90 7.17 -13.06 -1.37
CA GLY A 90 6.00 -12.46 -2.00
C GLY A 90 5.83 -11.00 -1.60
N SER A 91 5.96 -10.67 -0.31
CA SER A 91 5.86 -9.28 0.16
C SER A 91 6.93 -8.41 -0.49
N ARG A 92 8.17 -8.90 -0.55
CA ARG A 92 9.25 -8.25 -1.28
C ARG A 92 8.92 -8.07 -2.76
N ASN A 93 8.43 -9.10 -3.44
CA ASN A 93 8.11 -9.03 -4.87
C ASN A 93 6.98 -8.03 -5.14
N ALA A 94 5.91 -8.07 -4.34
CA ALA A 94 4.75 -7.20 -4.45
C ALA A 94 5.10 -5.72 -4.33
N TRP A 95 6.04 -5.38 -3.44
CA TRP A 95 6.38 -4.00 -3.12
C TRP A 95 7.70 -3.50 -3.72
N SER A 96 8.47 -4.35 -4.43
CA SER A 96 9.71 -3.94 -5.12
C SER A 96 9.80 -4.35 -6.59
N GLY A 97 8.91 -5.24 -7.03
CA GLY A 97 8.93 -5.85 -8.36
C GLY A 97 10.00 -6.93 -8.54
N ARG A 98 10.66 -7.38 -7.46
CA ARG A 98 11.74 -8.37 -7.51
C ARG A 98 11.63 -9.42 -6.42
N LEU A 99 11.92 -10.67 -6.78
CA LEU A 99 12.08 -11.77 -5.83
C LEU A 99 13.43 -11.71 -5.08
N THR A 100 14.46 -11.10 -5.65
CA THR A 100 15.81 -11.05 -5.06
C THR A 100 15.87 -10.10 -3.87
N GLN A 101 16.62 -10.47 -2.82
CA GLN A 101 16.86 -9.58 -1.69
C GLN A 101 17.63 -8.32 -2.08
N GLY A 102 17.57 -7.29 -1.23
CA GLY A 102 18.33 -6.05 -1.39
C GLY A 102 17.71 -5.02 -2.34
N THR A 103 16.53 -5.26 -2.89
CA THR A 103 15.81 -4.26 -3.71
C THR A 103 14.91 -3.42 -2.80
N PRO A 104 15.06 -2.08 -2.74
CA PRO A 104 14.19 -1.27 -1.90
C PRO A 104 12.73 -1.32 -2.34
N ALA A 105 11.81 -1.08 -1.40
CA ALA A 105 10.40 -0.92 -1.70
C ALA A 105 10.20 0.25 -2.67
N PHE A 106 9.19 0.19 -3.54
CA PHE A 106 8.91 1.24 -4.52
C PHE A 106 8.71 2.60 -3.86
N ALA A 107 7.94 2.68 -2.78
CA ALA A 107 7.74 3.93 -2.04
C ALA A 107 9.05 4.51 -1.49
N ALA A 108 10.00 3.64 -1.08
CA ALA A 108 11.31 4.08 -0.63
C ALA A 108 12.20 4.57 -1.79
N LEU A 109 12.19 3.87 -2.94
CA LEU A 109 12.87 4.32 -4.16
C LEU A 109 12.32 5.65 -4.66
N LEU A 110 10.99 5.79 -4.67
CA LEU A 110 10.32 7.02 -5.06
C LEU A 110 10.71 8.16 -4.13
N ALA A 111 10.58 7.98 -2.82
CA ALA A 111 10.98 9.00 -1.84
C ALA A 111 12.44 9.41 -1.97
N ALA A 112 13.36 8.44 -2.16
CA ALA A 112 14.76 8.73 -2.41
C ALA A 112 14.99 9.57 -3.68
N SER A 113 14.15 9.39 -4.70
CA SER A 113 14.32 10.01 -6.01
C SER A 113 13.69 11.41 -6.11
N ILE A 114 12.53 11.63 -5.47
CA ILE A 114 11.76 12.89 -5.62
C ILE A 114 11.65 13.71 -4.34
N ALA A 115 12.03 13.13 -3.20
CA ALA A 115 11.81 13.72 -1.88
C ALA A 115 13.03 13.58 -0.95
N GLY A 116 14.23 13.27 -1.46
CA GLY A 116 15.40 12.97 -0.63
C GLY A 116 15.81 14.10 0.33
N GLU A 117 15.43 15.33 0.04
CA GLU A 117 15.70 16.51 0.86
C GLU A 117 14.64 16.75 1.94
N LEU A 118 13.47 16.09 1.86
CA LEU A 118 12.41 16.29 2.82
C LEU A 118 12.75 15.67 4.17
N PRO A 119 12.29 16.28 5.28
CA PRO A 119 12.70 15.85 6.61
C PRO A 119 12.23 14.43 6.97
N MET A 120 11.04 14.06 6.48
CA MET A 120 10.40 12.76 6.66
C MET A 120 9.92 12.22 5.31
N SER A 121 10.81 12.17 4.32
CA SER A 121 10.47 11.83 2.93
C SER A 121 9.68 10.52 2.75
N PHE A 122 9.94 9.52 3.61
CA PHE A 122 9.26 8.23 3.61
C PHE A 122 8.74 7.85 5.00
N ILE A 123 7.42 7.79 5.16
CA ILE A 123 6.77 7.23 6.36
C ILE A 123 6.48 5.74 6.14
N THR A 124 6.70 4.88 7.15
CA THR A 124 6.35 3.46 7.04
C THR A 124 5.79 2.87 8.33
N ASN A 125 4.73 2.09 8.17
CA ASN A 125 4.09 1.29 9.22
C ASN A 125 4.35 -0.22 9.04
N GLY A 126 5.33 -0.60 8.22
CA GLY A 126 5.73 -1.99 8.02
C GLY A 126 5.30 -2.57 6.67
N GLY A 127 5.08 -3.90 6.63
CA GLY A 127 5.00 -4.65 5.38
C GLY A 127 6.39 -4.89 4.82
N TYR A 128 6.62 -4.53 3.55
CA TYR A 128 7.96 -4.47 2.98
C TYR A 128 8.42 -3.03 2.83
N ASP A 129 9.34 -2.59 3.68
CA ASP A 129 9.78 -1.20 3.78
C ASP A 129 11.31 -1.04 3.77
N TYR A 130 11.99 -2.05 3.21
CA TYR A 130 13.43 -2.00 3.02
C TYR A 130 13.81 -0.79 2.15
N THR A 131 14.71 0.06 2.63
CA THR A 131 15.09 1.31 1.94
C THR A 131 16.41 1.24 1.20
N GLY A 132 17.19 0.16 1.39
CA GLY A 132 18.56 0.05 0.86
C GLY A 132 19.54 1.11 1.38
N GLY A 133 19.13 1.96 2.33
CA GLY A 133 19.91 3.10 2.80
C GLY A 133 19.83 4.35 1.92
N TYR A 134 18.95 4.38 0.91
CA TYR A 134 18.75 5.55 0.04
C TYR A 134 17.83 6.60 0.64
N VAL A 135 16.96 6.19 1.56
CA VAL A 135 16.05 7.07 2.28
C VAL A 135 15.88 6.58 3.73
N ALA A 136 15.65 7.51 4.64
CA ALA A 136 15.42 7.24 6.05
C ALA A 136 13.94 6.91 6.24
N PRO A 137 13.60 5.73 6.79
CA PRO A 137 12.22 5.42 7.13
C PRO A 137 11.82 6.15 8.42
N THR A 138 10.72 6.89 8.38
CA THR A 138 10.07 7.47 9.56
C THR A 138 8.95 6.53 10.03
N ARG A 139 9.04 6.05 11.26
CA ARG A 139 8.02 5.17 11.87
C ARG A 139 7.21 5.95 12.88
N VAL A 140 5.96 6.23 12.55
CA VAL A 140 5.03 6.99 13.40
C VAL A 140 3.82 6.12 13.71
N GLY A 141 4.02 5.09 14.53
CA GLY A 141 2.96 4.13 14.87
C GLY A 141 2.00 4.61 15.96
N ASP A 142 2.38 5.64 16.72
CA ASP A 142 1.67 6.13 17.90
C ASP A 142 1.66 7.67 17.95
N PRO A 143 0.52 8.33 18.25
CA PRO A 143 0.44 9.79 18.34
C PRO A 143 1.38 10.39 19.39
N ASN A 144 1.64 9.70 20.51
CA ASN A 144 2.58 10.21 21.51
C ASN A 144 4.01 10.21 20.97
N SER A 145 4.37 9.22 20.16
CA SER A 145 5.68 9.18 19.48
C SER A 145 5.80 10.32 18.48
N LEU A 146 4.71 10.69 17.80
CA LEU A 146 4.68 11.86 16.92
C LEU A 146 4.86 13.16 17.71
N GLN A 147 4.11 13.34 18.80
CA GLN A 147 4.24 14.54 19.64
C GLN A 147 5.65 14.65 20.25
N ALA A 148 6.26 13.54 20.66
CA ALA A 148 7.64 13.51 21.12
C ALA A 148 8.66 13.92 20.03
N LEU A 149 8.39 13.60 18.76
CA LEU A 149 9.20 14.06 17.63
C LEU A 149 9.03 15.55 17.34
N ILE A 150 7.79 16.06 17.47
CA ILE A 150 7.46 17.48 17.25
C ILE A 150 8.01 18.36 18.39
N GLN A 151 8.01 17.84 19.62
CA GLN A 151 8.35 18.58 20.84
C GLN A 151 9.47 17.88 21.65
N PRO A 152 10.67 17.71 21.08
CA PRO A 152 11.74 16.90 21.69
C PRO A 152 12.35 17.49 22.96
N ASN A 153 12.14 18.79 23.23
CA ASN A 153 12.64 19.46 24.44
C ASN A 153 11.59 19.55 25.56
N ARG A 154 10.44 18.88 25.43
CA ARG A 154 9.35 18.97 26.40
C ARG A 154 9.21 17.69 27.22
N ILE A 155 9.05 17.84 28.54
CA ILE A 155 8.93 16.70 29.47
C ILE A 155 7.67 15.88 29.19
N ASN A 156 6.53 16.55 28.99
CA ASN A 156 5.32 15.92 28.47
C ASN A 156 4.98 16.50 27.10
N PRO A 157 5.29 15.79 26.00
CA PRO A 157 5.05 16.26 24.64
C PRO A 157 3.57 16.50 24.28
N ASN A 158 2.64 15.94 25.07
CA ASN A 158 1.21 16.08 24.85
C ASN A 158 0.59 17.28 25.59
N ASN A 159 1.38 18.03 26.37
CA ASN A 159 0.91 19.19 27.12
C ASN A 159 1.81 20.39 26.83
N GLU A 160 1.31 21.38 26.09
CA GLU A 160 2.08 22.57 25.70
C GLU A 160 2.54 23.45 26.87
N ASP A 161 1.95 23.29 28.05
CA ASP A 161 2.35 23.99 29.27
C ASP A 161 3.38 23.20 30.10
N SER A 162 3.74 21.98 29.66
CA SER A 162 4.73 21.17 30.36
C SER A 162 6.12 21.80 30.31
N ALA A 163 6.83 21.71 31.43
CA ALA A 163 8.21 22.17 31.54
C ALA A 163 9.13 21.56 30.47
N LEU A 164 10.15 22.32 30.11
CA LEU A 164 11.18 21.91 29.16
C LEU A 164 12.31 21.15 29.87
N TYR A 165 12.95 20.22 29.18
CA TYR A 165 14.16 19.56 29.68
C TYR A 165 15.33 20.55 29.79
N HIS A 166 15.41 21.47 28.84
CA HIS A 166 16.44 22.50 28.77
C HIS A 166 15.81 23.86 28.46
N THR A 167 16.45 24.93 28.94
CA THR A 167 16.08 26.29 28.52
C THR A 167 16.28 26.45 27.01
N GLU A 168 15.54 27.36 26.38
CA GLU A 168 15.69 27.66 24.94
C GLU A 168 17.13 28.04 24.58
N GLU A 169 17.81 28.82 25.43
CA GLU A 169 19.22 29.16 25.25
C GLU A 169 20.14 27.94 25.26
N THR A 170 19.88 26.99 26.16
CA THR A 170 20.64 25.74 26.25
C THR A 170 20.38 24.88 25.02
N MET A 171 19.13 24.79 24.56
CA MET A 171 18.78 24.10 23.32
C MET A 171 19.43 24.73 22.09
N ALA A 172 19.50 26.06 22.01
CA ALA A 172 20.20 26.75 20.92
C ALA A 172 21.69 26.37 20.90
N ARG A 173 22.35 26.29 22.06
CA ARG A 173 23.75 25.81 22.17
C ARG A 173 23.90 24.36 21.76
N ILE A 174 22.99 23.48 22.20
CA ILE A 174 22.96 22.06 21.81
C ILE A 174 22.81 21.91 20.29
N ASN A 175 21.88 22.65 19.68
CA ASN A 175 21.64 22.62 18.23
C ASN A 175 22.85 23.13 17.45
N LYS A 176 23.46 24.24 17.90
CA LYS A 176 24.69 24.77 17.30
C LYS A 176 25.85 23.75 17.35
N ALA A 177 26.06 23.11 18.51
CA ALA A 177 27.10 22.09 18.66
C ALA A 177 26.83 20.85 17.78
N ARG A 178 25.56 20.43 17.67
CA ARG A 178 25.15 19.33 16.78
C ARG A 178 25.40 19.67 15.31
N GLN A 179 25.05 20.88 14.86
CA GLN A 179 25.30 21.33 13.49
C GLN A 179 26.79 21.35 13.17
N ALA A 180 27.62 21.92 14.05
CA ALA A 180 29.07 21.94 13.88
C ALA A 180 29.66 20.52 13.78
N ARG A 181 29.19 19.57 14.61
CA ARG A 181 29.62 18.17 14.57
C ARG A 181 29.24 17.49 13.24
N VAL A 182 28.07 17.78 12.68
CA VAL A 182 27.65 17.19 11.40
C VAL A 182 28.48 17.77 10.25
N ALA A 183 28.69 19.09 10.22
CA ALA A 183 29.54 19.74 9.23
C ALA A 183 30.97 19.16 9.23
N ALA A 184 31.59 19.06 10.40
CA ALA A 184 32.93 18.46 10.54
C ALA A 184 32.97 17.00 10.07
N LYS A 185 31.89 16.22 10.28
CA LYS A 185 31.80 14.85 9.79
C LYS A 185 31.63 14.76 8.28
N GLN A 186 30.91 15.71 7.67
CA GLN A 186 30.74 15.76 6.21
C GLN A 186 32.05 16.12 5.52
N GLU A 187 32.83 17.04 6.07
CA GLU A 187 34.15 17.43 5.52
C GLU A 187 35.16 16.28 5.47
N ILE A 188 35.10 15.35 6.43
CA ILE A 188 36.06 14.24 6.54
C ILE A 188 35.58 12.99 5.78
N GLN A 189 34.29 12.92 5.42
CA GLN A 189 33.70 11.69 4.88
C GLN A 189 33.81 11.58 3.36
N ASN A 190 34.74 10.74 2.91
CA ASN A 190 34.98 10.50 1.49
C ASN A 190 34.17 9.33 0.89
N LEU A 191 33.54 8.49 1.71
CA LEU A 191 32.74 7.37 1.22
C LEU A 191 31.33 7.86 0.83
N PRO A 192 30.91 7.71 -0.44
CA PRO A 192 29.63 8.24 -0.93
C PRO A 192 28.43 7.80 -0.07
N ARG A 193 28.39 6.52 0.33
CA ARG A 193 27.30 5.98 1.16
C ARG A 193 27.20 6.67 2.52
N LEU A 194 28.33 6.93 3.16
CA LEU A 194 28.37 7.58 4.47
C LEU A 194 28.11 9.08 4.35
N SER A 195 28.58 9.72 3.27
CA SER A 195 28.27 11.12 2.96
C SER A 195 26.76 11.30 2.77
N ASN A 196 26.11 10.47 1.96
CA ASN A 196 24.66 10.49 1.74
C ASN A 196 23.88 10.26 3.05
N ALA A 197 24.31 9.29 3.86
CA ALA A 197 23.68 9.04 5.16
C ALA A 197 23.82 10.22 6.14
N LEU A 198 24.94 10.96 6.10
CA LEU A 198 25.15 12.15 6.92
C LEU A 198 24.30 13.33 6.43
N SER A 199 24.22 13.55 5.12
CA SER A 199 23.37 14.59 4.52
C SER A 199 21.89 14.36 4.83
N LEU A 200 21.43 13.11 4.72
CA LEU A 200 20.08 12.72 5.09
C LEU A 200 19.79 12.96 6.60
N LEU A 201 20.74 12.63 7.48
CA LEU A 201 20.58 12.92 8.91
C LEU A 201 20.51 14.43 9.18
N TYR A 202 21.22 15.25 8.41
CA TYR A 202 21.24 16.70 8.54
C TYR A 202 19.89 17.31 8.13
N THR A 203 19.38 16.96 6.94
CA THR A 203 18.10 17.48 6.43
C THR A 203 16.92 17.06 7.31
N SER A 204 16.85 15.80 7.75
CA SER A 204 15.84 15.32 8.70
C SER A 204 15.81 16.12 10.02
N ARG A 205 16.97 16.63 10.46
CA ARG A 205 17.05 17.42 11.70
C ARG A 205 16.67 18.88 11.50
N LEU A 206 17.05 19.49 10.38
CA LEU A 206 16.68 20.88 10.10
C LEU A 206 15.16 21.03 10.00
N GLY A 207 14.48 20.05 9.41
CA GLY A 207 13.02 20.06 9.31
C GLY A 207 12.27 19.73 10.60
N MET A 208 12.94 19.51 11.74
CA MET A 208 12.25 19.31 13.02
C MET A 208 11.38 20.52 13.42
N ALA A 209 11.79 21.73 13.04
CA ALA A 209 10.96 22.92 13.23
C ALA A 209 9.70 22.88 12.34
N ASP A 210 9.81 22.34 11.13
CA ASP A 210 8.69 22.16 10.21
C ASP A 210 7.75 21.04 10.64
N LEU A 211 8.18 20.08 11.48
CA LEU A 211 7.31 19.04 12.02
C LEU A 211 6.11 19.61 12.78
N LYS A 212 6.25 20.79 13.40
CA LYS A 212 5.11 21.47 14.05
C LYS A 212 3.98 21.78 13.08
N LYS A 213 4.25 21.95 11.78
CA LYS A 213 3.23 22.17 10.75
C LYS A 213 2.28 20.99 10.63
N ILE A 214 2.71 19.78 10.98
CA ILE A 214 1.83 18.60 10.91
C ILE A 214 0.62 18.74 11.83
N ASN A 215 0.76 19.41 12.98
CA ASN A 215 -0.34 19.62 13.93
C ASN A 215 -1.48 20.45 13.33
N GLN A 216 -1.22 21.26 12.30
CA GLN A 216 -2.25 22.05 11.61
C GLN A 216 -3.15 21.18 10.72
N PHE A 217 -2.67 20.00 10.33
CA PHE A 217 -3.36 19.07 9.43
C PHE A 217 -3.75 17.76 10.11
N LEU A 218 -3.32 17.54 11.35
CA LEU A 218 -3.76 16.38 12.12
C LEU A 218 -5.23 16.57 12.52
N PRO A 219 -6.11 15.63 12.19
CA PRO A 219 -7.48 15.66 12.66
C PRO A 219 -7.55 15.33 14.17
N ASP A 220 -8.54 15.89 14.86
CA ASP A 220 -8.78 15.63 16.29
C ASP A 220 -8.97 14.13 16.56
N ASP A 221 -9.73 13.45 15.70
CA ASP A 221 -9.84 11.99 15.70
C ASP A 221 -8.95 11.38 14.61
N LEU A 222 -7.84 10.78 15.07
CA LEU A 222 -6.93 10.02 14.22
C LEU A 222 -7.51 8.63 13.85
N GLY A 223 -8.52 8.14 14.56
CA GLY A 223 -9.02 6.78 14.43
C GLY A 223 -8.00 5.73 14.90
N ASN A 224 -8.17 4.50 14.43
CA ASN A 224 -7.31 3.36 14.79
C ASN A 224 -6.81 2.60 13.55
N GLY A 225 -5.86 1.69 13.75
CA GLY A 225 -5.37 0.81 12.69
C GLY A 225 -4.95 1.56 11.43
N LEU A 226 -5.57 1.23 10.30
CA LEU A 226 -5.27 1.84 9.00
C LEU A 226 -5.65 3.32 8.93
N ALA A 227 -6.77 3.73 9.56
CA ALA A 227 -7.23 5.11 9.57
C ALA A 227 -6.25 6.05 10.29
N ARG A 228 -5.64 5.57 11.38
CA ARG A 228 -4.58 6.31 12.10
C ARG A 228 -3.33 6.50 11.26
N GLN A 229 -2.87 5.42 10.63
CA GLN A 229 -1.70 5.47 9.75
C GLN A 229 -1.94 6.43 8.58
N ALA A 230 -3.13 6.37 7.96
CA ALA A 230 -3.52 7.28 6.88
C ALA A 230 -3.58 8.74 7.33
N SER A 231 -4.18 9.03 8.49
CA SER A 231 -4.30 10.40 9.02
C SER A 231 -2.93 11.05 9.23
N ILE A 232 -1.98 10.31 9.80
CA ILE A 232 -0.61 10.81 10.01
C ILE A 232 0.10 11.03 8.66
N ALA A 233 -0.01 10.08 7.73
CA ALA A 233 0.62 10.19 6.42
C ALA A 233 0.07 11.38 5.61
N LEU A 234 -1.26 11.54 5.57
CA LEU A 234 -1.92 12.63 4.86
C LEU A 234 -1.61 14.00 5.49
N ALA A 235 -1.58 14.10 6.82
CA ALA A 235 -1.16 15.32 7.49
C ALA A 235 0.29 15.70 7.14
N ALA A 236 1.19 14.70 7.05
CA ALA A 236 2.57 14.92 6.63
C ALA A 236 2.68 15.33 5.15
N PHE A 237 1.83 14.78 4.28
CA PHE A 237 1.73 15.19 2.87
C PHE A 237 1.23 16.63 2.74
N ALA A 238 0.16 16.98 3.46
CA ALA A 238 -0.42 18.32 3.45
C ALA A 238 0.57 19.37 4.02
N ALA A 239 1.37 18.99 5.01
CA ALA A 239 2.45 19.82 5.57
C ALA A 239 3.72 19.89 4.70
N TRP A 240 3.77 19.18 3.56
CA TRP A 240 4.93 19.08 2.67
C TRP A 240 6.19 18.51 3.33
N LEU A 241 6.01 17.59 4.29
CA LEU A 241 7.10 16.95 5.03
C LEU A 241 7.47 15.56 4.49
N THR A 242 6.54 14.95 3.77
CA THR A 242 6.59 13.57 3.26
C THR A 242 5.95 13.55 1.87
N GLN A 243 6.40 12.66 0.99
CA GLN A 243 5.73 12.39 -0.30
C GLN A 243 5.39 10.91 -0.51
N CYS A 244 5.94 10.00 0.29
CA CYS A 244 5.63 8.57 0.18
C CYS A 244 5.34 7.97 1.56
N ALA A 245 4.36 7.07 1.60
CA ALA A 245 4.03 6.34 2.82
C ALA A 245 3.68 4.88 2.54
N ASN A 246 4.14 3.98 3.42
CA ASN A 246 3.64 2.62 3.51
C ASN A 246 2.65 2.52 4.67
N LEU A 247 1.43 2.09 4.34
CA LEU A 247 0.41 1.70 5.29
C LEU A 247 0.29 0.18 5.29
N SER A 248 0.02 -0.41 6.45
CA SER A 248 -0.01 -1.86 6.60
C SER A 248 -1.20 -2.31 7.45
N THR A 249 -1.85 -3.37 6.98
CA THR A 249 -2.88 -4.11 7.70
C THR A 249 -2.70 -5.61 7.42
N GLY A 250 -3.08 -6.45 8.37
CA GLY A 250 -2.71 -7.87 8.36
C GLY A 250 -3.85 -8.82 8.73
N GLY A 251 -3.49 -10.10 8.83
CA GLY A 251 -4.39 -11.20 9.19
C GLY A 251 -5.09 -11.86 8.00
N PHE A 252 -4.72 -11.53 6.76
CA PHE A 252 -5.24 -12.14 5.54
C PHE A 252 -4.69 -13.57 5.28
N ASP A 253 -3.78 -14.08 6.11
CA ASP A 253 -3.26 -15.46 6.04
C ASP A 253 -4.19 -16.45 6.77
N THR A 254 -5.42 -16.59 6.28
CA THR A 254 -6.46 -17.36 6.94
C THR A 254 -6.46 -18.83 6.53
N HIS A 255 -5.75 -19.67 7.30
CA HIS A 255 -5.75 -21.14 7.18
C HIS A 255 -6.92 -21.83 7.92
N GLY A 256 -7.79 -21.04 8.54
CA GLY A 256 -9.05 -21.46 9.12
C GLY A 256 -9.98 -20.25 9.24
N ASN A 257 -11.27 -20.51 9.44
CA ASN A 257 -12.32 -19.47 9.50
C ASN A 257 -12.18 -18.41 8.39
N ASN A 258 -11.96 -18.88 7.16
CA ASN A 258 -11.54 -17.99 6.08
C ASN A 258 -12.60 -16.94 5.75
N THR A 259 -13.87 -17.32 5.62
CA THR A 259 -14.91 -16.39 5.13
C THR A 259 -15.09 -15.20 6.06
N ASN A 260 -15.24 -15.42 7.37
CA ASN A 260 -15.39 -14.31 8.31
C ASN A 260 -14.08 -13.54 8.46
N GLY A 261 -12.95 -14.24 8.54
CA GLY A 261 -11.63 -13.62 8.64
C GLY A 261 -11.32 -12.71 7.47
N GLN A 262 -11.55 -13.18 6.24
CA GLN A 262 -11.33 -12.39 5.02
C GLN A 262 -12.35 -11.25 4.89
N SER A 263 -13.64 -11.51 5.09
CA SER A 263 -14.68 -10.50 4.89
C SER A 263 -14.53 -9.34 5.87
N ASN A 264 -14.25 -9.61 7.14
CA ASN A 264 -13.99 -8.57 8.14
C ASN A 264 -12.75 -7.74 7.79
N ARG A 265 -11.68 -8.38 7.32
CA ARG A 265 -10.43 -7.68 6.97
C ARG A 265 -10.55 -6.88 5.69
N GLN A 266 -11.28 -7.38 4.71
CA GLN A 266 -11.63 -6.63 3.51
C GLN A 266 -12.47 -5.41 3.88
N ALA A 267 -13.49 -5.56 4.73
CA ALA A 267 -14.28 -4.43 5.21
C ALA A 267 -13.41 -3.35 5.89
N ILE A 268 -12.51 -3.74 6.80
CA ILE A 268 -11.59 -2.82 7.47
C ILE A 268 -10.66 -2.13 6.46
N LEU A 269 -10.12 -2.87 5.49
CA LEU A 269 -9.25 -2.33 4.45
C LEU A 269 -10.00 -1.31 3.58
N LEU A 270 -11.17 -1.67 3.05
CA LEU A 270 -11.94 -0.81 2.16
C LEU A 270 -12.45 0.45 2.87
N GLN A 271 -12.95 0.30 4.11
CA GLN A 271 -13.31 1.46 4.94
C GLN A 271 -12.11 2.36 5.18
N GLY A 272 -10.94 1.80 5.52
CA GLY A 272 -9.74 2.60 5.74
C GLY A 272 -9.26 3.34 4.49
N VAL A 273 -9.45 2.77 3.29
CA VAL A 273 -9.15 3.45 2.02
C VAL A 273 -10.18 4.56 1.72
N LEU A 274 -11.47 4.32 1.99
CA LEU A 274 -12.49 5.37 1.90
C LEU A 274 -12.20 6.55 2.82
N ASP A 275 -11.88 6.26 4.08
CA ASP A 275 -11.52 7.28 5.07
C ASP A 275 -10.27 8.07 4.66
N LEU A 276 -9.26 7.38 4.12
CA LEU A 276 -8.05 8.00 3.58
C LEU A 276 -8.40 9.01 2.47
N PHE A 277 -9.23 8.60 1.51
CA PHE A 277 -9.64 9.46 0.40
C PHE A 277 -10.57 10.61 0.81
N SER A 278 -11.41 10.41 1.83
CA SER A 278 -12.24 11.44 2.44
C SER A 278 -11.39 12.49 3.17
N ARG A 279 -10.42 12.04 3.96
CA ARG A 279 -9.47 12.93 4.67
C ARG A 279 -8.57 13.69 3.70
N ALA A 280 -8.11 13.03 2.63
CA ALA A 280 -7.34 13.68 1.58
C ALA A 280 -8.15 14.80 0.87
N GLN A 281 -9.46 14.60 0.70
CA GLN A 281 -10.37 15.63 0.17
C GLN A 281 -10.45 16.82 1.12
N ALA A 282 -10.65 16.57 2.42
CA ALA A 282 -10.72 17.63 3.43
C ALA A 282 -9.42 18.45 3.52
N MET A 283 -8.28 17.83 3.20
CA MET A 283 -6.97 18.49 3.14
C MET A 283 -6.62 19.09 1.77
N GLY A 284 -7.50 18.97 0.76
CA GLY A 284 -7.27 19.51 -0.59
C GLY A 284 -6.14 18.83 -1.37
N ILE A 285 -5.77 17.59 -1.00
CA ILE A 285 -4.68 16.84 -1.65
C ILE A 285 -5.15 15.60 -2.41
N ARG A 286 -6.46 15.33 -2.43
CA ARG A 286 -7.06 14.14 -3.06
C ARG A 286 -6.65 13.95 -4.52
N GLU A 287 -6.73 14.99 -5.34
CA GLU A 287 -6.42 14.94 -6.78
C GLU A 287 -4.97 14.53 -7.04
N LYS A 288 -4.07 14.83 -6.11
CA LYS A 288 -2.63 14.51 -6.20
C LYS A 288 -2.28 13.13 -5.63
N LEU A 289 -3.24 12.46 -5.02
CA LEU A 289 -3.01 11.22 -4.30
C LEU A 289 -3.06 9.99 -5.23
N VAL A 290 -2.09 9.10 -5.07
CA VAL A 290 -2.08 7.78 -5.70
C VAL A 290 -1.94 6.72 -4.63
N VAL A 291 -2.88 5.78 -4.62
CA VAL A 291 -2.89 4.66 -3.66
C VAL A 291 -2.77 3.35 -4.42
N MET A 292 -1.76 2.56 -4.05
CA MET A 292 -1.60 1.18 -4.50
C MET A 292 -1.98 0.23 -3.36
N VAL A 293 -2.92 -0.69 -3.60
CA VAL A 293 -3.34 -1.72 -2.65
C VAL A 293 -2.98 -3.08 -3.22
N GLY A 294 -2.22 -3.88 -2.46
CA GLY A 294 -1.78 -5.20 -2.89
C GLY A 294 -1.43 -6.11 -1.72
N SER A 295 -1.20 -7.38 -2.04
CA SER A 295 -0.69 -8.40 -1.10
C SER A 295 0.53 -9.07 -1.70
N ASP A 296 1.25 -9.82 -0.85
CA ASP A 296 2.35 -10.69 -1.23
C ASP A 296 2.00 -11.73 -2.31
N PHE A 297 0.85 -12.38 -2.18
CA PHE A 297 0.24 -13.32 -3.13
C PHE A 297 -1.23 -13.56 -2.73
N GLY A 298 -1.95 -14.45 -3.42
CA GLY A 298 -3.36 -14.73 -3.20
C GLY A 298 -3.67 -15.87 -2.23
N ARG A 299 -4.97 -16.15 -2.08
CA ARG A 299 -5.49 -17.34 -1.39
C ARG A 299 -6.14 -18.26 -2.39
N SER A 300 -5.97 -19.56 -2.22
CA SER A 300 -6.54 -20.57 -3.11
C SER A 300 -8.06 -20.38 -3.20
N PHE A 301 -8.65 -20.70 -4.34
CA PHE A 301 -10.09 -20.53 -4.46
C PHE A 301 -10.85 -21.58 -3.64
N LYS A 302 -10.33 -22.81 -3.59
CA LYS A 302 -10.87 -23.93 -2.83
C LYS A 302 -10.69 -23.72 -1.33
N ILE A 303 -11.66 -24.19 -0.53
CA ILE A 303 -11.56 -24.28 0.92
C ILE A 303 -10.84 -25.56 1.32
N ASN A 304 -9.89 -25.45 2.26
CA ASN A 304 -9.16 -26.59 2.82
C ASN A 304 -9.93 -27.23 3.99
N ASP A 305 -9.42 -28.36 4.50
CA ASP A 305 -10.09 -29.14 5.56
C ASP A 305 -10.22 -28.38 6.89
N GLY A 306 -9.44 -27.32 7.09
CA GLY A 306 -9.52 -26.42 8.25
C GLY A 306 -10.57 -25.32 8.13
N ASN A 307 -11.44 -25.36 7.12
CA ASN A 307 -12.32 -24.24 6.73
C ASN A 307 -11.54 -22.94 6.42
N GLY A 308 -10.32 -23.13 5.91
CA GLY A 308 -9.35 -22.10 5.54
C GLY A 308 -9.09 -22.06 4.05
N LYS A 309 -8.04 -21.33 3.65
CA LYS A 309 -7.51 -21.32 2.29
C LYS A 309 -5.98 -21.36 2.27
N ASP A 310 -5.45 -22.23 1.42
CA ASP A 310 -4.01 -22.36 1.21
C ASP A 310 -3.44 -21.19 0.39
N HIS A 311 -2.11 -21.12 0.34
CA HIS A 311 -1.38 -20.09 -0.39
C HIS A 311 -1.58 -20.26 -1.90
N TRP A 312 -1.65 -19.14 -2.63
CA TRP A 312 -1.84 -19.16 -4.08
C TRP A 312 -1.00 -18.09 -4.76
N SER A 313 -0.18 -18.47 -5.73
CA SER A 313 0.81 -17.55 -6.33
C SER A 313 0.20 -16.51 -7.27
N VAL A 314 -1.12 -16.49 -7.47
CA VAL A 314 -1.80 -15.51 -8.32
C VAL A 314 -2.55 -14.52 -7.46
N THR A 315 -2.37 -13.24 -7.73
CA THR A 315 -2.97 -12.14 -6.95
C THR A 315 -3.46 -11.00 -7.85
N SER A 316 -4.02 -9.99 -7.20
CA SER A 316 -4.48 -8.75 -7.83
C SER A 316 -3.89 -7.53 -7.12
N THR A 317 -3.90 -6.39 -7.79
CA THR A 317 -3.51 -5.08 -7.23
C THR A 317 -4.55 -4.04 -7.64
N MET A 318 -4.89 -3.11 -6.74
CA MET A 318 -5.62 -1.89 -7.09
C MET A 318 -4.68 -0.70 -7.18
N LEU A 319 -4.93 0.14 -8.16
CA LEU A 319 -4.43 1.50 -8.22
C LEU A 319 -5.62 2.44 -8.17
N ILE A 320 -5.59 3.41 -7.27
CA ILE A 320 -6.69 4.35 -7.06
C ILE A 320 -6.10 5.76 -7.13
N SER A 321 -6.53 6.54 -8.11
CA SER A 321 -6.12 7.94 -8.28
C SER A 321 -7.00 8.66 -9.30
N GLU A 322 -7.13 9.98 -9.15
CA GLU A 322 -7.73 10.85 -10.17
C GLU A 322 -6.75 11.18 -11.31
N GLN A 323 -5.46 10.86 -11.15
CA GLN A 323 -4.42 11.02 -12.17
C GLN A 323 -4.29 9.82 -13.10
N LEU A 324 -5.00 8.72 -12.81
CA LEU A 324 -4.92 7.48 -13.58
C LEU A 324 -6.28 7.18 -14.21
N PRO A 325 -6.31 6.54 -15.39
CA PRO A 325 -7.55 5.97 -15.89
C PRO A 325 -8.15 5.02 -14.84
N GLY A 326 -9.41 5.24 -14.48
CA GLY A 326 -10.16 4.38 -13.55
C GLY A 326 -11.29 3.61 -14.25
N ASN A 327 -12.20 3.02 -13.47
CA ASN A 327 -13.26 2.14 -13.95
C ASN A 327 -12.75 1.09 -14.96
N ARG A 328 -11.72 0.33 -14.59
CA ARG A 328 -11.18 -0.70 -15.51
C ARG A 328 -10.53 -1.86 -14.78
N VAL A 329 -10.61 -3.02 -15.43
CA VAL A 329 -9.86 -4.22 -15.08
C VAL A 329 -8.83 -4.50 -16.18
N VAL A 330 -7.60 -4.75 -15.77
CA VAL A 330 -6.47 -5.12 -16.62
C VAL A 330 -6.03 -6.53 -16.25
N GLY A 331 -5.84 -7.37 -17.26
CA GLY A 331 -5.45 -8.75 -17.05
C GLY A 331 -6.60 -9.64 -16.57
N ALA A 332 -6.29 -10.92 -16.39
CA ALA A 332 -7.27 -11.92 -16.01
C ALA A 332 -6.61 -13.12 -15.31
N SER A 333 -7.38 -13.81 -14.49
CA SER A 333 -7.11 -15.19 -14.10
C SER A 333 -8.20 -16.11 -14.63
N THR A 334 -7.83 -17.36 -14.87
CA THR A 334 -8.75 -18.44 -15.26
C THR A 334 -9.79 -18.69 -14.17
N ASP A 335 -10.83 -19.48 -14.47
CA ASP A 335 -11.81 -19.92 -13.47
C ASP A 335 -11.21 -20.74 -12.33
N ALA A 336 -10.01 -21.32 -12.53
CA ALA A 336 -9.26 -22.00 -11.47
C ALA A 336 -8.35 -21.05 -10.67
N GLY A 337 -8.36 -19.76 -10.97
CA GLY A 337 -7.50 -18.76 -10.35
C GLY A 337 -6.05 -18.77 -10.84
N LEU A 338 -5.74 -19.45 -11.94
CA LEU A 338 -4.40 -19.44 -12.54
C LEU A 338 -4.20 -18.17 -13.39
N ALA A 339 -2.99 -17.62 -13.39
CA ALA A 339 -2.66 -16.45 -14.18
C ALA A 339 -2.79 -16.76 -15.68
N GLU A 340 -3.47 -15.87 -16.42
CA GLU A 340 -3.58 -15.98 -17.87
C GLU A 340 -2.47 -15.20 -18.57
N LYS A 341 -2.14 -15.62 -19.79
CA LYS A 341 -1.35 -14.80 -20.70
C LYS A 341 -2.23 -13.70 -21.26
N ILE A 342 -1.71 -12.49 -21.30
CA ILE A 342 -2.44 -11.31 -21.76
C ILE A 342 -1.63 -10.53 -22.78
N SER A 343 -2.31 -9.84 -23.68
CA SER A 343 -1.69 -8.79 -24.47
C SER A 343 -1.44 -7.56 -23.59
N PHE A 344 -0.21 -7.06 -23.56
CA PHE A 344 0.12 -5.83 -22.82
C PHE A 344 -0.36 -4.54 -23.50
N THR A 345 -1.01 -4.67 -24.66
CA THR A 345 -1.66 -3.54 -25.36
C THR A 345 -3.16 -3.56 -25.15
N SER A 346 -3.82 -4.70 -25.35
CA SER A 346 -5.29 -4.79 -25.18
C SER A 346 -5.73 -5.10 -23.75
N PHE A 347 -4.79 -5.55 -22.89
CA PHE A 347 -5.02 -6.01 -21.53
C PHE A 347 -5.98 -7.20 -21.37
N LYS A 348 -6.28 -7.88 -22.47
CA LYS A 348 -7.18 -9.05 -22.52
C LYS A 348 -6.38 -10.35 -22.67
N PRO A 349 -6.98 -11.50 -22.29
CA PRO A 349 -6.42 -12.82 -22.55
C PRO A 349 -5.97 -12.99 -23.99
N ASP A 350 -4.74 -13.49 -24.15
CA ASP A 350 -4.12 -13.75 -25.45
C ASP A 350 -3.10 -14.89 -25.31
N ALA A 351 -3.26 -15.97 -26.07
CA ALA A 351 -2.36 -17.12 -26.03
C ALA A 351 -0.91 -16.79 -26.45
N ALA A 352 -0.75 -15.77 -27.31
CA ALA A 352 0.55 -15.24 -27.74
C ALA A 352 1.09 -14.16 -26.78
N GLY A 353 0.28 -13.74 -25.80
CA GLY A 353 0.64 -12.75 -24.80
C GLY A 353 1.64 -13.27 -23.76
N ALA A 354 1.83 -12.46 -22.71
CA ALA A 354 2.72 -12.76 -21.60
C ALA A 354 1.95 -12.82 -20.28
N THR A 355 2.46 -13.62 -19.34
CA THR A 355 1.93 -13.67 -17.98
C THR A 355 2.33 -12.41 -17.22
N LEU A 356 1.35 -11.74 -16.63
CA LEU A 356 1.58 -10.54 -15.84
C LEU A 356 2.29 -10.89 -14.52
N LYS A 357 3.20 -10.01 -14.09
CA LYS A 357 4.07 -10.19 -12.91
C LYS A 357 4.24 -8.86 -12.21
N HIS A 358 4.60 -8.86 -10.92
CA HIS A 358 4.88 -7.62 -10.19
C HIS A 358 5.96 -6.76 -10.87
N GLY A 359 6.98 -7.39 -11.47
CA GLY A 359 8.01 -6.66 -12.22
C GLY A 359 7.45 -5.78 -13.36
N HIS A 360 6.36 -6.20 -14.03
CA HIS A 360 5.72 -5.38 -15.07
C HIS A 360 5.01 -4.16 -14.47
N VAL A 361 4.27 -4.36 -13.37
CA VAL A 361 3.58 -3.29 -12.63
C VAL A 361 4.59 -2.26 -12.11
N HIS A 362 5.69 -2.71 -11.50
CA HIS A 362 6.74 -1.84 -10.99
C HIS A 362 7.51 -1.11 -12.09
N LYS A 363 7.66 -1.71 -13.28
CA LYS A 363 8.28 -1.05 -14.43
C LYS A 363 7.42 0.12 -14.91
N TRP A 364 6.11 -0.11 -15.02
CA TRP A 364 5.16 0.96 -15.32
C TRP A 364 5.15 2.03 -14.22
N LEU A 365 5.06 1.67 -12.94
CA LEU A 365 5.07 2.62 -11.82
C LEU A 365 6.31 3.53 -11.83
N ARG A 366 7.50 2.98 -12.12
CA ARG A 366 8.75 3.76 -12.20
C ARG A 366 8.75 4.75 -13.38
N LYS A 367 8.23 4.32 -14.53
CA LYS A 367 8.07 5.19 -15.72
C LYS A 367 7.05 6.29 -15.46
N TRP A 368 5.87 5.92 -14.97
CA TRP A 368 4.78 6.85 -14.65
C TRP A 368 5.21 7.89 -13.60
N ALA A 369 5.95 7.47 -12.56
CA ALA A 369 6.49 8.38 -11.55
C ALA A 369 7.71 9.20 -12.03
N GLY A 370 8.21 8.99 -13.25
CA GLY A 370 9.35 9.73 -13.80
C GLY A 370 10.69 9.44 -13.14
N ILE A 371 10.86 8.27 -12.51
CA ILE A 371 12.07 7.91 -11.75
C ILE A 371 12.95 6.86 -12.44
N GLU A 372 12.62 6.44 -13.66
CA GLU A 372 13.37 5.39 -14.37
C GLU A 372 14.86 5.68 -14.53
N ASP A 373 15.19 6.97 -14.68
CA ASP A 373 16.55 7.44 -14.87
C ASP A 373 17.28 7.84 -13.57
N ALA A 374 16.59 7.81 -12.43
CA ALA A 374 17.18 8.17 -11.15
C ALA A 374 18.32 7.20 -10.78
N GLU A 375 19.42 7.75 -10.24
CA GLU A 375 20.62 6.97 -9.91
C GLU A 375 20.31 5.78 -8.98
N ALA A 376 19.50 6.02 -7.95
CA ALA A 376 19.06 4.97 -7.02
C ALA A 376 18.28 3.86 -7.72
N VAL A 377 17.48 4.18 -8.75
CA VAL A 377 16.63 3.21 -9.47
C VAL A 377 17.45 2.37 -10.44
N LYS A 378 18.45 2.97 -11.11
CA LYS A 378 19.35 2.28 -12.05
C LYS A 378 20.13 1.13 -11.43
N LEU A 379 20.39 1.18 -10.12
CA LEU A 379 21.04 0.11 -9.36
C LEU A 379 20.15 -1.14 -9.16
N PHE A 380 18.83 -1.01 -9.39
CA PHE A 380 17.86 -2.08 -9.18
C PHE A 380 17.02 -2.36 -10.43
N PRO A 381 17.63 -2.81 -11.54
CA PRO A 381 16.89 -3.08 -12.78
C PRO A 381 15.83 -4.15 -12.59
N LEU A 382 14.69 -4.00 -13.27
CA LEU A 382 13.62 -4.98 -13.31
C LEU A 382 13.81 -5.91 -14.51
N LYS A 383 13.68 -7.22 -14.29
CA LYS A 383 13.91 -8.24 -15.33
C LYS A 383 12.67 -8.59 -16.16
N ALA A 384 11.53 -7.96 -15.89
CA ALA A 384 10.29 -8.27 -16.57
C ALA A 384 10.35 -7.84 -18.04
N GLU A 385 10.15 -8.80 -18.94
CA GLU A 385 10.17 -8.59 -20.39
C GLU A 385 8.87 -7.96 -20.87
N GLY A 386 8.94 -7.01 -21.80
CA GLY A 386 7.80 -6.18 -22.18
C GLY A 386 7.47 -5.09 -21.14
N SER A 387 6.37 -4.38 -21.39
CA SER A 387 5.87 -3.31 -20.52
C SER A 387 4.38 -3.15 -20.72
N ILE A 388 3.68 -2.89 -19.62
CA ILE A 388 2.30 -2.42 -19.63
C ILE A 388 2.31 -0.89 -19.60
N ASP A 389 1.28 -0.27 -20.19
CA ASP A 389 1.04 1.16 -20.06
C ASP A 389 -0.39 1.42 -19.56
N LEU A 390 -0.53 1.80 -18.30
CA LEU A 390 -1.86 1.93 -17.67
C LEU A 390 -2.49 3.31 -17.85
N GLY A 391 -1.82 4.27 -18.49
CA GLY A 391 -2.36 5.62 -18.69
C GLY A 391 -1.25 6.63 -18.95
#